data_AF-A0A8H4NY83-F1
#
_entry.id   AF-A0A8H4NY83-F1
#
_cell.length_a   1.000
_cell.length_b   1.000
_cell.length_c   1.000
_cell.angle_alpha   90.00
_cell.angle_beta   90.00
_cell.angle_gamma   90.00
#
_symmetry.space_group_name_H-M   'P 1'
#
loop_
_entity.id
_entity.type
_entity.pdbx_description
1 polymer ?
#
loop_
_entity_poly.entity_id
_entity_poly.type
_entity_poly.pdbx_seq_one_letter_code
_entity_poly.pdbx_strand_id
1 'polypeptide(L)'
;MASNLIDLNRETSVIAYHDGGEIQFLTKPDPSNLAIRFTLRVDATNAISEIVIPIRYKDNNWAASAIAIRINPSSITSLTYSTERQPPDAVKEVPPTAICLHLQLDKSISTLIPIFIKEPVIAARRRSGKILDFLYELSQITNLRIYISNSAALSSGKLTSSERPSLNNSWKCSMAQTTTSLECSAAAPKQRPFLH
;
A
#
# COMPACT_ATOMS: atom_id res chain seq x y z
N MET A 1 -23.38 -12.76 0.24
CA MET A 1 -22.62 -11.83 1.10
C MET A 1 -21.76 -10.98 0.19
N ALA A 2 -21.94 -9.65 0.18
CA ALA A 2 -21.12 -8.77 -0.65
C ALA A 2 -19.70 -8.71 -0.03
N SER A 3 -18.71 -9.27 -0.71
CA SER A 3 -17.32 -9.10 -0.31
C SER A 3 -16.93 -7.64 -0.58
N ASN A 4 -16.42 -6.95 0.44
CA ASN A 4 -15.87 -5.61 0.30
C ASN A 4 -14.50 -5.68 -0.40
N LEU A 5 -14.49 -6.00 -1.70
CA LEU A 5 -13.33 -5.92 -2.59
C LEU A 5 -12.86 -4.48 -2.80
N ILE A 6 -11.66 -4.13 -2.38
CA ILE A 6 -10.97 -2.92 -2.87
C ILE A 6 -10.07 -3.37 -4.02
N ASP A 7 -10.23 -2.79 -5.21
CA ASP A 7 -9.41 -3.10 -6.39
C ASP A 7 -9.02 -1.80 -7.11
N LEU A 8 -7.86 -1.26 -6.75
CA LEU A 8 -7.16 -0.21 -7.49
C LEU A 8 -6.05 -0.89 -8.29
N ASN A 9 -6.13 -0.84 -9.61
CA ASN A 9 -5.21 -1.60 -10.45
C ASN A 9 -4.35 -0.69 -11.32
N ARG A 10 -3.06 -0.57 -10.96
CA ARG A 10 -2.05 0.18 -11.71
C ARG A 10 -2.40 1.64 -11.94
N GLU A 11 -3.00 2.26 -10.93
CA GLU A 11 -3.37 3.66 -10.97
C GLU A 11 -2.14 4.56 -10.96
N THR A 12 -2.16 5.61 -11.78
CA THR A 12 -1.12 6.63 -11.73
C THR A 12 -1.09 7.27 -10.34
N SER A 13 0.08 7.27 -9.71
CA SER A 13 0.22 7.67 -8.31
C SER A 13 1.41 8.59 -8.08
N VAL A 14 1.31 9.44 -7.06
CA VAL A 14 2.44 10.17 -6.47
C VAL A 14 2.69 9.61 -5.08
N ILE A 15 3.95 9.35 -4.75
CA ILE A 15 4.36 8.87 -3.44
C ILE A 15 4.87 10.05 -2.63
N ALA A 16 4.51 10.11 -1.35
CA ALA A 16 5.06 11.10 -0.44
C ALA A 16 5.30 10.52 0.95
N TYR A 17 6.28 11.08 1.66
CA TYR A 17 6.51 10.81 3.08
C TYR A 17 6.92 12.10 3.78
N HIS A 18 6.84 12.08 5.11
CA HIS A 18 7.33 13.16 5.96
C HIS A 18 8.76 12.86 6.39
N ASP A 19 9.64 13.83 6.21
CA ASP A 19 11.00 13.81 6.74
C ASP A 19 11.36 15.17 7.34
N GLY A 20 11.81 15.18 8.60
CA GLY A 20 12.23 16.42 9.27
C GLY A 20 11.20 17.55 9.35
N GLY A 21 9.91 17.27 9.15
CA GLY A 21 8.83 18.28 9.11
C GLY A 21 8.45 18.77 7.70
N GLU A 22 9.19 18.34 6.68
CA GLU A 22 8.90 18.62 5.27
C GLU A 22 8.29 17.37 4.59
N ILE A 23 7.46 17.59 3.58
CA ILE A 23 6.90 16.49 2.78
C ILE A 23 7.75 16.31 1.54
N GLN A 24 8.37 15.14 1.41
CA GLN A 24 9.07 14.73 0.21
C GLN A 24 8.10 14.08 -0.76
N PHE A 25 8.22 14.42 -2.05
CA PHE A 25 7.34 13.89 -3.10
C PHE A 25 8.15 13.21 -4.20
N LEU A 26 7.70 12.04 -4.62
CA LEU A 26 8.15 11.37 -5.83
C LEU A 26 7.05 11.42 -6.90
N THR A 27 7.17 12.39 -7.80
CA THR A 27 6.18 12.69 -8.85
C THR A 27 6.61 12.24 -10.24
N LYS A 28 7.93 12.21 -10.51
CA LYS A 28 8.48 12.00 -11.86
C LYS A 28 9.37 10.76 -11.88
N PRO A 29 9.01 9.71 -12.64
CA PRO A 29 9.87 8.55 -12.82
C PRO A 29 10.97 8.81 -13.87
N ASP A 30 11.81 7.81 -14.11
CA ASP A 30 12.80 7.82 -15.19
C ASP A 30 12.65 6.57 -16.08
N PRO A 31 12.21 6.71 -17.34
CA PRO A 31 11.97 7.96 -18.08
C PRO A 31 10.65 8.67 -17.70
N SER A 32 10.61 9.99 -17.87
CA SER A 32 9.47 10.84 -17.44
C SER A 32 8.18 10.69 -18.24
N ASN A 33 8.21 9.99 -19.38
CA ASN A 33 7.02 9.69 -20.16
C ASN A 33 6.25 8.46 -19.61
N LEU A 34 6.78 7.79 -18.59
CA LEU A 34 6.09 6.74 -17.86
C LEU A 34 5.47 7.29 -16.57
N ALA A 35 4.61 6.50 -15.95
CA ALA A 35 3.95 6.83 -14.70
C ALA A 35 4.42 5.90 -13.58
N ILE A 36 4.47 6.43 -12.36
CA ILE A 36 4.53 5.61 -11.15
C ILE A 36 3.14 5.02 -10.94
N ARG A 37 3.08 3.70 -10.71
CA ARG A 37 1.82 2.96 -10.67
C ARG A 37 1.60 2.36 -9.30
N PHE A 38 0.40 2.54 -8.75
CA PHE A 38 -0.03 1.94 -7.50
C PHE A 38 -1.09 0.86 -7.75
N THR A 39 -0.96 -0.26 -7.05
CA THR A 39 -1.95 -1.33 -7.04
C THR A 39 -2.31 -1.66 -5.60
N LEU A 40 -3.61 -1.62 -5.29
CA LEU A 40 -4.17 -2.06 -4.03
C LEU A 40 -5.31 -3.02 -4.31
N ARG A 41 -5.11 -4.28 -3.95
CA ARG A 41 -6.12 -5.32 -4.04
C ARG A 41 -6.33 -5.93 -2.68
N VAL A 42 -7.55 -5.89 -2.18
CA VAL A 42 -7.93 -6.53 -0.93
C VAL A 42 -9.19 -7.32 -1.19
N ASP A 43 -9.08 -8.65 -1.15
CA ASP A 43 -10.18 -9.59 -1.24
C ASP A 43 -10.24 -10.47 0.04
N ALA A 44 -11.17 -11.43 0.08
CA ALA A 44 -11.36 -12.28 1.25
C ALA A 44 -10.18 -13.22 1.57
N THR A 45 -9.28 -13.41 0.61
CA THR A 45 -8.21 -14.41 0.61
C THR A 45 -6.82 -13.80 0.35
N ASN A 46 -6.74 -12.63 -0.28
CA ASN A 46 -5.51 -12.00 -0.72
C ASN A 46 -5.53 -10.51 -0.42
N ALA A 47 -4.37 -10.00 -0.02
CA ALA A 47 -4.12 -8.57 0.03
C ALA A 47 -2.78 -8.28 -0.67
N ILE A 48 -2.80 -7.35 -1.62
CA ILE A 48 -1.65 -6.93 -2.40
C ILE A 48 -1.61 -5.41 -2.36
N SER A 49 -0.46 -4.86 -1.97
CA SER A 49 -0.18 -3.43 -2.03
C SER A 49 1.21 -3.25 -2.63
N GLU A 50 1.24 -2.73 -3.87
CA GLU A 50 2.46 -2.64 -4.67
C GLU A 50 2.54 -1.28 -5.37
N ILE A 51 3.73 -0.67 -5.32
CA ILE A 51 4.03 0.54 -6.09
C ILE A 51 5.17 0.24 -7.05
N VAL A 52 4.98 0.54 -8.33
CA VAL A 52 5.96 0.30 -9.39
C VAL A 52 6.48 1.64 -9.89
N ILE A 53 7.79 1.85 -9.76
CA ILE A 53 8.49 3.09 -10.13
C ILE A 53 9.44 2.78 -11.30
N PRO A 54 9.18 3.34 -12.50
CA PRO A 54 10.12 3.24 -13.61
C PRO A 54 11.45 3.94 -13.29
N ILE A 55 12.57 3.24 -13.55
CA ILE A 55 13.93 3.73 -13.34
C ILE A 55 14.89 3.19 -14.43
N ARG A 56 16.01 3.90 -14.65
CA ARG A 56 17.13 3.44 -15.48
C ARG A 56 18.33 3.08 -14.63
N TYR A 57 18.73 1.81 -14.70
CA TYR A 57 19.96 1.31 -14.07
C TYR A 57 21.15 1.44 -15.00
N LYS A 58 22.33 1.65 -14.43
CA LYS A 58 23.59 1.72 -15.19
C LYS A 58 23.84 0.43 -15.98
N ASP A 59 23.57 -0.72 -15.36
CA ASP A 59 23.78 -2.05 -15.95
C ASP A 59 22.79 -2.38 -17.08
N ASN A 60 21.66 -1.67 -17.16
CA ASN A 60 20.63 -1.88 -18.17
C ASN A 60 20.05 -0.54 -18.65
N ASN A 61 20.85 0.23 -19.39
CA ASN A 61 20.48 1.60 -19.78
C ASN A 61 19.52 1.65 -20.99
N TRP A 62 19.40 0.56 -21.75
CA TRP A 62 18.63 0.52 -23.01
C TRP A 62 17.13 0.31 -22.77
N ALA A 63 16.75 -0.53 -21.80
CA ALA A 63 15.36 -0.77 -21.46
C ALA A 63 14.94 0.01 -20.21
N ALA A 64 13.76 0.62 -20.23
CA ALA A 64 13.14 1.11 -18.99
C ALA A 64 12.89 -0.09 -18.07
N SER A 65 13.55 -0.10 -16.91
CA SER A 65 13.31 -1.08 -15.86
C SER A 65 12.40 -0.46 -14.80
N ALA A 66 12.04 -1.22 -13.78
CA ALA A 66 11.26 -0.70 -12.67
C ALA A 66 11.73 -1.28 -11.34
N ILE A 67 11.58 -0.45 -10.31
CA ILE A 67 11.63 -0.86 -8.92
C ILE A 67 10.21 -1.12 -8.46
N ALA A 68 10.00 -2.19 -7.71
CA ALA A 68 8.73 -2.45 -7.06
C ALA A 68 8.89 -2.27 -5.55
N ILE A 69 8.04 -1.45 -4.94
CA ILE A 69 7.85 -1.38 -3.51
C ILE A 69 6.70 -2.32 -3.17
N ARG A 70 6.92 -3.25 -2.24
CA ARG A 70 5.85 -4.07 -1.67
C ARG A 70 5.61 -3.70 -0.23
N ILE A 71 4.35 -3.37 0.04
CA ILE A 71 3.86 -3.09 1.39
C ILE A 71 3.17 -4.37 1.84
N ASN A 72 3.68 -4.97 2.91
CA ASN A 72 3.05 -6.15 3.48
C ASN A 72 1.72 -5.74 4.11
N PRO A 73 0.57 -6.33 3.72
CA PRO A 73 -0.70 -6.00 4.34
C PRO A 73 -0.70 -6.19 5.86
N SER A 74 0.04 -7.19 6.37
CA SER A 74 0.13 -7.44 7.80
C SER A 74 0.90 -6.37 8.57
N SER A 75 1.69 -5.53 7.89
CA SER A 75 2.40 -4.42 8.53
C SER A 75 1.57 -3.15 8.60
N ILE A 76 0.42 -3.08 7.94
CA ILE A 76 -0.44 -1.89 7.92
C ILE A 76 -1.20 -1.82 9.24
N THR A 77 -0.86 -0.85 10.08
CA THR A 77 -1.55 -0.59 11.36
C THR A 77 -2.73 0.35 11.19
N SER A 78 -2.66 1.26 10.22
CA SER A 78 -3.73 2.18 9.86
C SER A 78 -3.73 2.48 8.36
N LEU A 79 -4.92 2.47 7.77
CA LEU A 79 -5.17 2.92 6.39
C LEU A 79 -6.37 3.86 6.41
N THR A 80 -6.13 5.13 6.14
CA THR A 80 -7.19 6.13 5.99
C THR A 80 -7.10 6.78 4.61
N TYR A 81 -8.20 7.37 4.16
CA TYR A 81 -8.21 8.12 2.90
C TYR A 81 -8.86 9.48 3.10
N SER A 82 -8.36 10.48 2.38
CA SER A 82 -8.95 11.81 2.30
C SER A 82 -9.07 12.24 0.85
N THR A 83 -10.14 12.97 0.52
CA THR A 83 -10.26 13.62 -0.79
C THR A 83 -9.67 15.02 -0.69
N GLU A 84 -8.55 15.25 -1.36
CA GLU A 84 -7.89 16.55 -1.38
C GLU A 84 -8.36 17.34 -2.59
N ARG A 85 -9.16 18.38 -2.33
CA ARG A 85 -9.66 19.31 -3.36
C ARG A 85 -8.58 20.29 -3.84
N GLN A 86 -7.59 20.54 -3.00
CA GLN A 86 -6.42 21.37 -3.30
C GLN A 86 -5.17 20.59 -2.91
N PRO A 87 -4.77 19.59 -3.71
CA PRO A 87 -3.56 18.84 -3.42
C PRO A 87 -2.32 19.74 -3.52
N PRO A 88 -1.18 19.40 -2.90
CA PRO A 88 0.07 20.16 -3.03
C PRO A 88 0.46 20.37 -4.51
N ASP A 89 1.13 21.48 -4.83
CA ASP A 89 1.47 21.82 -6.22
C ASP A 89 2.23 20.71 -6.96
N ALA A 90 3.10 19.98 -6.25
CA ALA A 90 3.81 18.83 -6.77
C ALA A 90 2.89 17.69 -7.26
N VAL A 91 1.72 17.53 -6.64
CA VAL A 91 0.73 16.51 -6.97
C VAL A 91 -0.21 17.01 -8.09
N LYS A 92 -0.50 18.31 -8.17
CA LYS A 92 -1.43 18.89 -9.17
C LYS A 92 -1.04 18.57 -10.62
N GLU A 93 0.26 18.39 -10.91
CA GLU A 93 0.75 18.00 -12.24
C GLU A 93 0.30 16.59 -12.66
N VAL A 94 -0.15 15.75 -11.72
CA VAL A 94 -0.44 14.33 -11.96
C VAL A 94 -1.95 14.04 -11.91
N PRO A 95 -2.66 14.19 -10.77
CA PRO A 95 -4.12 14.30 -10.79
C PRO A 95 -4.65 15.71 -10.38
N PRO A 96 -5.61 16.30 -11.12
CA PRO A 96 -6.22 17.59 -10.77
C PRO A 96 -7.15 17.50 -9.54
N THR A 97 -7.68 16.32 -9.25
CA THR A 97 -8.37 15.99 -7.99
C THR A 97 -7.80 14.67 -7.47
N ALA A 98 -7.31 14.67 -6.24
CA ALA A 98 -6.56 13.56 -5.69
C ALA A 98 -7.28 12.93 -4.49
N ILE A 99 -7.24 11.61 -4.42
CA ILE A 99 -7.44 10.90 -3.16
C ILE A 99 -6.06 10.60 -2.58
N CYS A 100 -5.88 11.03 -1.34
CA CYS A 100 -4.69 10.73 -0.56
C CYS A 100 -4.98 9.52 0.31
N LEU A 101 -4.22 8.45 0.12
CA LEU A 101 -4.20 7.29 1.00
C LEU A 101 -3.08 7.49 2.00
N HIS A 102 -3.42 7.46 3.29
CA HIS A 102 -2.45 7.54 4.37
C HIS A 102 -2.29 6.16 4.99
N LEU A 103 -1.06 5.64 4.91
CA LEU A 103 -0.68 4.35 5.46
C LEU A 103 0.29 4.56 6.61
N GLN A 104 -0.03 3.95 7.75
CA GLN A 104 0.87 3.78 8.86
C GLN A 104 1.28 2.32 8.97
N LEU A 105 2.57 2.07 9.06
CA LEU A 105 3.17 0.74 9.06
C LEU A 105 3.86 0.46 10.41
N ASP A 106 3.88 -0.79 10.85
CA ASP A 106 4.69 -1.23 12.01
C ASP A 106 6.13 -1.59 11.61
N LYS A 107 6.37 -1.82 10.33
CA LYS A 107 7.65 -2.22 9.73
C LYS A 107 7.97 -1.32 8.56
N SER A 108 9.27 -1.19 8.30
CA SER A 108 9.78 -0.49 7.13
C SER A 108 9.33 -1.13 5.82
N ILE A 109 9.31 -0.30 4.79
CA ILE A 109 8.94 -0.68 3.44
C ILE A 109 10.06 -1.51 2.79
N SER A 110 9.68 -2.58 2.09
CA SER A 110 10.62 -3.39 1.32
C SER A 110 10.66 -2.98 -0.15
N THR A 111 11.87 -2.76 -0.66
CA THR A 111 12.14 -2.41 -2.06
C THR A 111 12.67 -3.63 -2.80
N LEU A 112 12.05 -3.97 -3.92
CA LEU A 112 12.43 -5.07 -4.78
C LEU A 112 13.15 -4.55 -6.01
N ILE A 113 14.35 -5.06 -6.21
CA ILE A 113 15.23 -4.71 -7.31
C ILE A 113 15.38 -5.94 -8.22
N PRO A 114 15.35 -5.78 -9.55
CA PRO A 114 15.50 -6.91 -10.45
C PRO A 114 16.83 -7.65 -10.27
N ILE A 115 16.79 -8.98 -10.30
CA ILE A 115 17.94 -9.86 -10.01
C ILE A 115 19.15 -9.66 -10.93
N PHE A 116 18.95 -9.10 -12.13
CA PHE A 116 20.02 -8.86 -13.10
C PHE A 116 20.80 -7.55 -12.84
N ILE A 117 20.40 -6.75 -11.85
CA ILE A 117 21.12 -5.55 -11.44
C ILE A 117 22.20 -5.93 -10.42
N LYS A 118 23.43 -5.48 -10.64
CA LYS A 118 24.54 -5.79 -9.74
C LYS A 118 24.52 -4.84 -8.55
N GLU A 119 24.96 -5.37 -7.41
CA GLU A 119 25.23 -4.57 -6.22
C GLU A 119 26.63 -3.92 -6.31
N PRO A 120 26.80 -2.66 -5.87
CA PRO A 120 25.76 -1.75 -5.40
C PRO A 120 24.89 -1.26 -6.56
N VAL A 121 23.60 -1.03 -6.29
CA VAL A 121 22.64 -0.54 -7.30
C VAL A 121 23.03 0.87 -7.74
N ILE A 122 23.42 1.02 -9.01
CA ILE A 122 23.84 2.32 -9.57
C ILE A 122 22.84 2.81 -10.61
N ALA A 123 22.39 4.05 -10.44
CA ALA A 123 21.56 4.76 -11.40
C ALA A 123 22.32 5.12 -12.68
N ALA A 124 21.67 5.00 -13.84
CA ALA A 124 22.25 5.44 -15.12
C ALA A 124 22.26 6.97 -15.29
N ARG A 125 21.35 7.67 -14.60
CA ARG A 125 21.09 9.10 -14.78
C ARG A 125 20.84 9.79 -13.44
N ARG A 126 21.06 11.10 -13.40
CA ARG A 126 20.83 11.92 -12.20
C ARG A 126 19.40 11.80 -11.64
N ARG A 127 18.39 11.68 -12.51
CA ARG A 127 16.99 11.50 -12.07
C ARG A 127 16.77 10.14 -11.41
N SER A 128 17.26 9.07 -12.05
CA SER A 128 17.27 7.74 -11.43
C SER A 128 18.02 7.72 -10.09
N GLY A 129 19.12 8.47 -9.96
CA GLY A 129 19.84 8.63 -8.69
C GLY A 129 18.93 9.20 -7.60
N LYS A 130 18.22 10.31 -7.89
CA LYS A 130 17.24 10.89 -6.95
C LYS A 130 16.12 9.91 -6.56
N ILE A 131 15.71 9.03 -7.46
CA ILE A 131 14.72 7.98 -7.16
C ILE A 131 15.31 6.99 -6.15
N LEU A 132 16.56 6.56 -6.33
CA LEU A 132 17.22 5.66 -5.38
C LEU A 132 17.41 6.33 -4.00
N ASP A 133 17.82 7.59 -3.96
CA ASP A 133 17.97 8.35 -2.72
C ASP A 133 16.62 8.45 -1.97
N PHE A 134 15.54 8.80 -2.70
CA PHE A 134 14.18 8.83 -2.17
C PHE A 134 13.74 7.47 -1.61
N LEU A 135 14.07 6.37 -2.31
CA LEU A 135 13.74 5.02 -1.86
C LEU A 135 14.53 4.59 -0.62
N TYR A 136 15.80 5.01 -0.53
CA TYR A 136 16.62 4.76 0.64
C TYR A 136 16.04 5.46 1.86
N GLU A 137 15.64 6.73 1.74
CA GLU A 137 14.96 7.46 2.80
C GLU A 137 13.61 6.84 3.14
N LEU A 138 12.78 6.53 2.13
CA LEU A 138 11.48 5.89 2.31
C LEU A 138 11.57 4.56 3.07
N SER A 139 12.66 3.80 2.87
CA SER A 139 12.88 2.52 3.58
C SER A 139 13.06 2.68 5.09
N GLN A 140 13.30 3.89 5.58
CA GLN A 140 13.47 4.16 7.01
C GLN A 140 12.18 4.68 7.66
N ILE A 141 11.18 5.01 6.85
CA ILE A 141 9.93 5.63 7.29
C ILE A 141 8.82 4.58 7.38
N THR A 142 7.89 4.80 8.31
CA THR A 142 6.70 3.96 8.53
C THR A 142 5.39 4.66 8.17
N ASN A 143 5.43 5.95 7.85
CA ASN A 143 4.29 6.74 7.43
C ASN A 143 4.40 7.09 5.94
N LEU A 144 3.46 6.58 5.15
CA LEU A 144 3.45 6.76 3.70
C LEU A 144 2.15 7.41 3.25
N ARG A 145 2.26 8.33 2.30
CA ARG A 145 1.14 8.93 1.59
C ARG A 145 1.19 8.57 0.12
N ILE A 146 0.07 8.13 -0.41
CA ILE A 146 -0.07 7.78 -1.82
C ILE A 146 -1.23 8.58 -2.39
N TYR A 147 -0.93 9.45 -3.34
CA TYR A 147 -1.93 10.25 -4.04
C TYR A 147 -2.30 9.56 -5.34
N ILE A 148 -3.58 9.34 -5.56
CA ILE A 148 -4.15 8.75 -6.79
C ILE A 148 -5.24 9.65 -7.35
N SER A 149 -5.56 9.48 -8.63
CA SER A 149 -6.67 10.22 -9.26
C SER A 149 -8.01 9.89 -8.61
N ASN A 150 -8.82 10.92 -8.33
CA ASN A 150 -10.17 10.75 -7.79
C ASN A 150 -11.08 9.92 -8.74
N SER A 151 -10.93 10.09 -10.05
CA SER A 151 -11.70 9.33 -11.05
C SER A 151 -11.45 7.82 -10.98
N ALA A 152 -10.22 7.42 -10.67
CA ALA A 152 -9.84 6.02 -10.54
C ALA A 152 -10.46 5.34 -9.31
N ALA A 153 -10.47 6.04 -8.18
CA ALA A 153 -11.08 5.55 -6.95
C ALA A 153 -12.61 5.45 -7.04
N LEU A 154 -13.26 6.36 -7.76
CA LEU A 154 -14.71 6.37 -7.97
C LEU A 154 -15.16 5.28 -8.96
N SER A 155 -14.38 5.03 -10.02
CA SER A 155 -14.63 3.93 -10.98
C SER A 155 -14.58 2.54 -10.31
N SER A 156 -13.74 2.40 -9.29
CA SER A 156 -13.57 1.15 -8.52
C SER A 156 -14.68 0.92 -7.48
N GLY A 157 -15.58 1.90 -7.27
CA GLY A 157 -16.83 1.75 -6.52
C GLY A 157 -16.73 1.36 -5.04
N LYS A 158 -15.59 1.50 -4.34
CA LYS A 158 -15.41 0.76 -3.06
C LYS A 158 -14.50 1.32 -1.97
N LEU A 159 -14.14 2.60 -1.98
CA LEU A 159 -13.58 3.22 -0.77
C LEU A 159 -14.75 3.75 0.08
N THR A 160 -15.35 2.86 0.88
CA THR A 160 -16.33 3.26 1.91
C THR A 160 -15.63 3.31 3.26
N SER A 161 -15.65 4.46 3.94
CA SER A 161 -15.19 4.58 5.32
C SER A 161 -16.02 3.64 6.21
N SER A 162 -15.34 2.66 6.82
CA SER A 162 -15.93 1.82 7.86
C SER A 162 -15.38 2.28 9.20
N GLU A 163 -15.95 3.34 9.78
CA GLU A 163 -15.83 3.57 11.22
C GLU A 163 -16.54 2.39 11.92
N ARG A 164 -15.77 1.44 12.45
CA ARG A 164 -16.28 0.51 13.45
C ARG A 164 -15.57 0.75 14.78
N PRO A 165 -16.31 0.74 15.90
CA PRO A 165 -15.71 0.94 17.21
C PRO A 165 -14.78 -0.23 17.53
N SER A 166 -13.70 0.11 18.25
CA SER A 166 -12.69 -0.77 18.82
C SER A 166 -13.12 -2.23 19.01
N LEU A 167 -12.51 -3.15 18.28
CA LEU A 167 -12.52 -4.57 18.62
C LEU A 167 -11.08 -5.06 18.72
N ASN A 168 -10.71 -5.36 19.97
CA ASN A 168 -9.49 -6.02 20.36
C ASN A 168 -9.23 -7.26 19.49
N ASN A 169 -7.99 -7.37 18.99
CA ASN A 169 -7.31 -8.59 18.58
C ASN A 169 -8.15 -9.67 17.87
N SER A 170 -8.30 -9.57 16.55
CA SER A 170 -8.55 -10.77 15.73
C SER A 170 -8.22 -10.55 14.25
N TRP A 171 -6.95 -10.73 13.89
CA TRP A 171 -6.62 -11.32 12.59
C TRP A 171 -6.28 -12.79 12.84
N LYS A 172 -7.30 -13.65 12.88
CA LYS A 172 -7.11 -15.09 12.77
C LYS A 172 -7.96 -15.62 11.63
N CYS A 173 -7.36 -15.74 10.45
CA CYS A 173 -7.83 -16.68 9.45
C CYS A 173 -7.55 -18.09 9.98
N SER A 174 -8.55 -18.71 10.61
CA SER A 174 -8.54 -20.15 10.88
C SER A 174 -9.08 -20.86 9.66
N MET A 175 -8.20 -21.55 8.94
CA MET A 175 -8.61 -22.58 7.99
C MET A 175 -9.20 -23.75 8.79
N ALA A 176 -10.45 -24.10 8.51
CA ALA A 176 -10.99 -25.41 8.84
C ALA A 176 -11.69 -25.95 7.59
N GLN A 177 -11.00 -26.85 6.89
CA GLN A 177 -11.60 -27.70 5.87
C GLN A 177 -12.54 -28.69 6.58
N THR A 178 -13.73 -28.85 6.02
CA THR A 178 -14.77 -29.76 6.49
C THR A 178 -14.44 -31.19 6.08
N THR A 179 -14.46 -32.15 7.01
CA THR A 179 -14.83 -33.54 6.69
C THR A 179 -15.36 -34.29 7.92
N THR A 180 -16.59 -34.79 7.80
CA THR A 180 -17.22 -35.97 8.43
C THR A 180 -16.95 -36.33 9.90
N SER A 181 -18.01 -36.13 10.69
CA SER A 181 -18.58 -36.98 11.75
C SER A 181 -17.70 -37.93 12.56
N LEU A 182 -17.65 -37.71 13.88
CA LEU A 182 -17.87 -38.74 14.92
C LEU A 182 -18.27 -38.05 16.23
N GLU A 183 -19.27 -38.64 16.88
CA GLU A 183 -19.96 -38.19 18.10
C GLU A 183 -19.06 -38.10 19.33
N CYS A 184 -19.35 -37.19 20.25
CA CYS A 184 -19.63 -37.53 21.65
C CYS A 184 -20.23 -36.35 22.42
N SER A 185 -21.10 -36.71 23.37
CA SER A 185 -22.14 -35.91 24.02
C SER A 185 -21.75 -35.39 25.42
N ALA A 186 -22.49 -34.34 25.84
CA ALA A 186 -22.79 -33.88 27.21
C ALA A 186 -21.62 -33.33 28.08
N ALA A 187 -21.78 -32.31 28.93
CA ALA A 187 -22.98 -31.79 29.60
C ALA A 187 -22.82 -30.30 29.97
N ALA A 188 -23.93 -29.55 29.97
CA ALA A 188 -24.08 -28.35 30.80
C ALA A 188 -24.31 -28.79 32.27
N PRO A 189 -24.01 -27.93 33.26
CA PRO A 189 -25.15 -27.27 33.89
C PRO A 189 -24.92 -25.82 34.37
N LYS A 190 -25.97 -25.03 34.11
CA LYS A 190 -26.70 -24.08 34.98
C LYS A 190 -25.97 -22.93 35.70
N GLN A 191 -26.41 -21.74 35.30
CA GLN A 191 -26.43 -20.47 36.03
C GLN A 191 -26.81 -20.59 37.51
N ARG A 192 -26.28 -19.67 38.35
CA ARG A 192 -27.08 -18.66 39.08
C ARG A 192 -26.20 -17.52 39.63
N PRO A 193 -26.76 -16.31 39.81
CA PRO A 193 -26.08 -15.12 40.32
C PRO A 193 -26.18 -15.04 41.85
N PHE A 194 -25.25 -14.32 42.49
CA PHE A 194 -25.48 -13.77 43.82
C PHE A 194 -24.97 -12.33 43.91
N LEU A 195 -25.94 -11.43 44.16
CA LEU A 195 -25.76 -10.16 44.85
C LEU A 195 -25.48 -10.43 46.33
N HIS A 196 -24.52 -9.71 46.89
CA HIS A 196 -24.75 -8.83 48.04
C HIS A 196 -23.63 -7.80 48.15
#